data_AF-A0A2X0Z203-F1
#
_entry.id   AF-A0A2X0Z203-F1
#
_cell.length_a   1.000
_cell.length_b   1.000
_cell.length_c   1.000
_cell.angle_alpha   90.00
_cell.angle_beta   90.00
_cell.angle_gamma   90.00
#
_symmetry.space_group_name_H-M   'P 1'
#
loop_
_entity.id
_entity.type
_entity.pdbx_description
1 polymer ?
#
loop_
_entity_poly.entity_id
_entity_poly.type
_entity_poly.pdbx_seq_one_letter_code
_entity_poly.pdbx_strand_id
1 'polypeptide(L)'
;MGNIKFNISKEAKDIIDSLKVILDINDTPTIIKLALAKGIATMEPSDSMQKFNGSGNWLVPENIIKDRDYLLFKHLIINDLNKVISDKDINEYFAFYIEKGARALQEIIEQKTSFDDLRILLLS
;
A
#
# COMPACT_ATOMS: atom_id res chain seq x y z
N MET A 1 2.28 19.46 7.21
CA MET A 1 3.37 18.80 6.44
C MET A 1 2.77 17.56 5.79
N GLY A 2 3.16 17.20 4.57
CA GLY A 2 2.57 16.08 3.84
C GLY A 2 3.58 15.41 2.93
N ASN A 3 3.18 14.30 2.31
CA ASN A 3 4.05 13.60 1.37
C ASN A 3 4.42 14.50 0.18
N ILE A 4 5.68 14.42 -0.24
CA ILE A 4 6.08 14.91 -1.56
C ILE A 4 5.68 13.89 -2.63
N LYS A 5 5.81 14.27 -3.90
CA LYS A 5 5.54 13.35 -5.02
C LYS A 5 6.50 12.17 -4.96
N PHE A 6 5.99 10.96 -5.08
CA PHE A 6 6.78 9.72 -5.16
C PHE A 6 6.17 8.78 -6.19
N ASN A 7 6.93 7.79 -6.64
CA ASN A 7 6.50 6.84 -7.64
C ASN A 7 6.17 5.49 -7.01
N ILE A 8 5.14 4.84 -7.52
CA ILE A 8 4.85 3.42 -7.31
C ILE A 8 4.76 2.73 -8.68
N SER A 9 4.85 1.41 -8.69
CA SER A 9 4.70 0.61 -9.91
C SER A 9 3.29 0.78 -10.52
N LYS A 10 3.22 0.62 -11.85
CA LYS A 10 1.95 0.56 -12.57
C LYS A 10 1.06 -0.57 -12.03
N GLU A 11 1.66 -1.72 -11.70
CA GLU A 11 0.96 -2.85 -11.08
C GLU A 11 0.26 -2.44 -9.78
N ALA A 12 0.97 -1.78 -8.85
CA ALA A 12 0.39 -1.30 -7.61
C ALA A 12 -0.77 -0.31 -7.86
N LYS A 13 -0.63 0.56 -8.88
CA LYS A 13 -1.70 1.48 -9.28
C LYS A 13 -2.92 0.76 -9.84
N ASP A 14 -2.73 -0.25 -10.68
CA ASP A 14 -3.83 -1.03 -11.25
C ASP A 14 -4.58 -1.78 -10.13
N ILE A 15 -3.86 -2.33 -9.14
CA ILE A 15 -4.46 -2.91 -7.92
C ILE A 15 -5.27 -1.88 -7.13
N ILE A 16 -4.71 -0.68 -6.90
CA ILE A 16 -5.41 0.41 -6.21
C ILE A 16 -6.71 0.79 -6.94
N ASP A 17 -6.67 0.84 -8.28
CA ASP A 17 -7.87 1.15 -9.07
C ASP A 17 -8.91 0.02 -8.99
N SER A 18 -8.49 -1.25 -9.00
CA SER A 18 -9.39 -2.39 -8.73
C SER A 18 -9.99 -2.34 -7.33
N LEU A 19 -9.21 -1.98 -6.31
CA LEU A 19 -9.67 -1.85 -4.92
C LEU A 19 -10.76 -0.78 -4.76
N LYS A 20 -10.67 0.33 -5.49
CA LYS A 20 -11.73 1.37 -5.49
C LYS A 20 -13.07 0.79 -5.93
N VAL A 21 -13.05 -0.02 -6.99
CA VAL A 21 -14.25 -0.65 -7.54
C VAL A 21 -14.81 -1.69 -6.58
N ILE A 22 -13.94 -2.54 -6.02
CA ILE A 22 -14.35 -3.64 -5.12
C ILE A 22 -14.93 -3.13 -3.81
N LEU A 23 -14.32 -2.08 -3.25
CA LEU A 23 -14.74 -1.51 -1.97
C LEU A 23 -15.80 -0.40 -2.12
N ASP A 24 -16.16 -0.03 -3.34
CA ASP A 24 -17.03 1.12 -3.66
C ASP A 24 -16.55 2.44 -3.01
N ILE A 25 -15.22 2.63 -2.98
CA ILE A 25 -14.56 3.83 -2.43
C ILE A 25 -13.87 4.55 -3.59
N ASN A 26 -14.50 5.63 -4.06
CA ASN A 26 -13.95 6.45 -5.15
C ASN A 26 -12.85 7.44 -4.70
N ASP A 27 -12.48 7.43 -3.40
CA ASP A 27 -11.44 8.31 -2.86
C ASP A 27 -10.05 7.67 -2.92
N THR A 28 -9.22 8.16 -3.84
CA THR A 28 -7.85 7.66 -4.04
C THR A 28 -6.97 7.79 -2.80
N PRO A 29 -6.97 8.92 -2.06
CA PRO A 29 -6.28 9.03 -0.79
C PRO A 29 -6.63 7.96 0.23
N THR A 30 -7.92 7.65 0.40
CA THR A 30 -8.36 6.62 1.34
C THR A 30 -7.80 5.24 0.97
N ILE A 31 -7.86 4.85 -0.30
CA ILE A 31 -7.31 3.55 -0.74
C ILE A 31 -5.78 3.50 -0.61
N ILE A 32 -5.08 4.60 -0.91
CA ILE A 32 -3.62 4.66 -0.73
C ILE A 32 -3.24 4.54 0.75
N LYS A 33 -3.95 5.22 1.65
CA LYS A 33 -3.73 5.10 3.10
C LYS A 33 -4.04 3.70 3.61
N LEU A 34 -5.07 3.05 3.06
CA LEU A 34 -5.41 1.66 3.37
C LEU A 34 -4.29 0.71 2.95
N ALA A 35 -3.78 0.85 1.72
CA ALA A 35 -2.64 0.08 1.23
C ALA A 35 -1.40 0.33 2.11
N LEU A 36 -1.09 1.58 2.44
CA LEU A 36 0.02 1.92 3.32
C LEU A 36 -0.11 1.26 4.71
N ALA A 37 -1.27 1.41 5.35
CA ALA A 37 -1.54 0.82 6.65
C ALA A 37 -1.42 -0.71 6.62
N LYS A 38 -1.95 -1.34 5.56
CA LYS A 38 -1.84 -2.79 5.38
C LYS A 38 -0.40 -3.22 5.13
N GLY A 39 0.37 -2.45 4.37
CA GLY A 39 1.78 -2.70 4.13
C GLY A 39 2.60 -2.70 5.42
N ILE A 40 2.40 -1.70 6.28
CA ILE A 40 3.04 -1.62 7.60
C ILE A 40 2.61 -2.80 8.47
N ALA A 41 1.31 -3.13 8.50
CA ALA A 41 0.80 -4.24 9.32
C ALA A 41 1.23 -5.64 8.85
N THR A 42 1.74 -5.76 7.62
CA THR A 42 2.20 -7.03 7.02
C THR A 42 3.73 -7.05 6.90
N MET A 43 4.42 -6.10 7.53
CA MET A 43 5.88 -6.04 7.58
C MET A 43 6.40 -7.10 8.55
N GLU A 44 7.27 -7.99 8.06
CA GLU A 44 8.02 -8.91 8.90
C GLU A 44 9.46 -8.37 9.10
N PRO A 45 10.13 -8.68 10.22
CA PRO A 45 11.49 -8.20 10.49
C PRO A 45 12.53 -8.63 9.44
N SER A 46 12.26 -9.69 8.68
CA SER A 46 13.10 -10.19 7.59
C SER A 46 12.93 -9.43 6.27
N ASP A 47 11.90 -8.59 6.15
CA ASP A 47 11.62 -7.86 4.93
C ASP A 47 12.62 -6.72 4.75
N SER A 48 13.47 -6.88 3.75
CA SER A 48 14.33 -5.81 3.29
C SER A 48 13.54 -4.87 2.38
N MET A 49 13.88 -3.58 2.45
CA MET A 49 13.38 -2.58 1.51
C MET A 49 13.94 -2.88 0.12
N GLN A 50 13.27 -3.77 -0.61
CA GLN A 50 13.62 -4.09 -1.98
C GLN A 50 13.08 -2.98 -2.88
N LYS A 51 13.90 -2.54 -3.84
CA LYS A 51 13.39 -1.68 -4.92
C LYS A 51 12.42 -2.51 -5.75
N PHE A 52 11.15 -2.11 -5.74
CA PHE A 52 10.17 -2.68 -6.65
C PHE A 52 10.53 -2.25 -8.08
N ASN A 53 11.05 -3.20 -8.87
CA ASN A 53 11.35 -3.00 -10.29
C ASN A 53 10.08 -3.13 -11.15
N GLY A 54 9.04 -2.37 -10.82
CA GLY A 54 7.82 -2.33 -11.61
C GLY A 54 8.06 -1.67 -12.97
N SER A 55 7.59 -2.28 -14.05
CA SER A 55 7.60 -1.66 -15.38
C SER A 55 6.57 -0.53 -15.44
N GLY A 56 7.04 0.70 -15.31
CA GLY A 56 6.22 1.91 -15.32
C GLY A 56 6.03 2.49 -13.92
N ASN A 57 6.31 3.79 -13.81
CA ASN A 57 6.20 4.55 -12.57
C ASN A 57 4.93 5.40 -12.62
N TRP A 58 3.93 5.10 -11.78
CA TRP A 58 2.82 6.01 -11.53
C TRP A 58 3.23 7.02 -10.47
N LEU A 59 3.10 8.30 -10.82
CA LEU A 59 3.42 9.40 -9.90
C LEU A 59 2.24 9.60 -8.94
N VAL A 60 2.45 9.25 -7.68
CA VAL A 60 1.52 9.55 -6.59
C VAL A 60 1.52 11.07 -6.38
N PRO A 61 0.36 11.74 -6.49
CA PRO A 61 0.27 13.16 -6.19
C PRO A 61 0.81 13.50 -4.81
N GLU A 62 1.38 14.70 -4.70
CA GLU A 62 1.71 15.26 -3.40
C GLU A 62 0.46 15.34 -2.53
N ASN A 63 0.65 15.46 -1.22
CA ASN A 63 -0.42 15.91 -0.35
C ASN A 63 -1.64 14.94 -0.28
N ILE A 64 -1.42 13.67 -0.56
CA ILE A 64 -2.37 12.56 -0.36
C ILE A 64 -2.37 12.10 1.10
N ILE A 65 -1.17 12.03 1.70
CA ILE A 65 -0.94 11.74 3.11
C ILE A 65 -0.49 13.06 3.74
N LYS A 66 -1.35 13.65 4.58
CA LYS A 66 -1.17 15.00 5.13
C LYS A 66 -1.28 15.04 6.65
N ASP A 67 -0.64 16.04 7.23
CA ASP A 67 -0.78 16.50 8.59
C ASP A 67 -0.66 15.36 9.61
N ARG A 68 -1.77 14.99 10.26
CA ARG A 68 -1.78 13.95 11.30
C ARG A 68 -1.47 12.58 10.72
N ASP A 69 -1.96 12.26 9.52
CA ASP A 69 -1.73 10.96 8.89
C ASP A 69 -0.26 10.82 8.51
N TYR A 70 0.35 11.88 7.98
CA TYR A 70 1.77 11.88 7.64
C TYR A 70 2.64 11.62 8.87
N LEU A 71 2.38 12.33 9.96
CA LEU A 71 3.09 12.12 11.23
C LEU A 71 2.86 10.70 11.76
N LEU A 72 1.63 10.22 11.76
CA LEU A 72 1.27 8.88 12.22
C LEU A 72 2.06 7.81 11.46
N PHE A 73 1.95 7.79 10.13
CA PHE A 73 2.64 6.78 9.32
C PHE A 73 4.16 6.89 9.44
N LYS A 74 4.70 8.11 9.49
CA LYS A 74 6.14 8.32 9.73
C LYS A 74 6.58 7.70 11.06
N HIS A 75 5.85 7.94 12.14
CA HIS A 75 6.17 7.37 13.45
C HIS A 75 6.07 5.86 13.48
N LEU A 76 5.05 5.29 12.83
CA LEU A 76 4.91 3.83 12.72
C LEU A 76 6.11 3.20 12.00
N ILE A 77 6.53 3.78 10.87
CA ILE A 77 7.67 3.29 10.09
C ILE A 77 8.99 3.42 10.87
N ILE A 78 9.20 4.55 11.56
CA ILE A 78 10.39 4.77 12.39
C ILE A 78 10.47 3.76 13.52
N ASN A 79 9.33 3.50 14.17
CA ASN A 79 9.24 2.54 15.27
C ASN A 79 9.53 1.12 14.79
N ASP A 80 8.97 0.74 13.64
CA ASP A 80 9.14 -0.58 13.06
C ASP A 80 10.58 -0.85 12.62
N LEU A 81 11.25 0.15 12.05
CA LEU A 81 12.64 0.05 11.58
C LEU A 81 13.68 0.35 12.66
N ASN A 82 13.25 0.82 13.84
CA ASN A 82 14.08 1.30 14.95
C ASN A 82 15.23 2.23 14.49
N LYS A 83 14.94 3.12 13.53
CA LYS A 83 15.92 4.01 12.87
C LYS A 83 15.33 5.40 12.65
N VAL A 84 16.18 6.42 12.80
CA VAL A 84 15.82 7.80 12.44
C VAL A 84 15.87 7.94 10.92
N ILE A 85 14.74 8.31 10.32
CA ILE A 85 14.57 8.42 8.86
C ILE A 85 14.36 9.90 8.50
N SER A 86 15.07 10.37 7.47
CA SER A 86 14.90 11.73 6.97
C SER A 86 13.58 11.89 6.21
N ASP A 87 13.07 13.12 6.11
CA ASP A 87 11.86 13.39 5.33
C ASP A 87 12.02 13.10 3.83
N LYS A 88 13.26 12.99 3.32
CA LYS A 88 13.50 12.59 1.94
C LYS A 88 13.29 11.08 1.78
N ASP A 89 13.86 10.31 2.69
CA ASP A 89 13.85 8.85 2.65
C ASP A 89 12.47 8.26 3.01
N ILE A 90 11.66 8.96 3.83
CA ILE A 90 10.34 8.47 4.24
C ILE A 90 9.37 8.24 3.06
N ASN A 91 9.53 8.98 1.96
CA ASN A 91 8.68 8.78 0.78
C ASN A 91 9.01 7.49 0.03
N GLU A 92 10.28 7.07 0.05
CA GLU A 92 10.67 5.76 -0.47
C GLU A 92 10.04 4.67 0.38
N TYR A 93 9.97 4.86 1.71
CA TYR A 93 9.26 3.94 2.60
C TYR A 93 7.77 3.93 2.32
N PHE A 94 7.12 5.09 2.16
CA PHE A 94 5.71 5.12 1.77
C PHE A 94 5.45 4.37 0.47
N ALA A 95 6.26 4.59 -0.57
CA ALA A 95 6.15 3.86 -1.81
C ALA A 95 6.27 2.34 -1.58
N PHE A 96 7.29 1.91 -0.83
CA PHE A 96 7.53 0.50 -0.53
C PHE A 96 6.36 -0.14 0.22
N TYR A 97 5.86 0.50 1.28
CA TYR A 97 4.74 -0.03 2.05
C TYR A 97 3.42 -0.02 1.27
N ILE A 98 3.17 1.00 0.45
CA ILE A 98 1.98 1.04 -0.42
C ILE A 98 2.02 -0.13 -1.41
N GLU A 99 3.15 -0.39 -2.05
CA GLU A 99 3.35 -1.51 -2.97
C GLU A 99 3.09 -2.86 -2.30
N LYS A 100 3.71 -3.07 -1.14
CA LYS A 100 3.54 -4.30 -0.37
C LYS A 100 2.09 -4.48 0.07
N GLY A 101 1.48 -3.42 0.59
CA GLY A 101 0.10 -3.45 1.06
C GLY A 101 -0.91 -3.66 -0.07
N ALA A 102 -0.69 -3.07 -1.24
CA ALA A 102 -1.52 -3.31 -2.42
C ALA A 102 -1.51 -4.80 -2.80
N ARG A 103 -0.33 -5.42 -2.91
CA ARG A 103 -0.20 -6.86 -3.20
C ARG A 103 -0.88 -7.73 -2.13
N ALA A 104 -0.64 -7.42 -0.85
CA ALA A 104 -1.28 -8.15 0.24
C ALA A 104 -2.82 -8.03 0.22
N LEU A 105 -3.37 -6.86 -0.17
CA LEU A 105 -4.81 -6.67 -0.33
C LEU A 105 -5.36 -7.47 -1.52
N GLN A 106 -4.63 -7.49 -2.64
CA GLN A 106 -5.01 -8.27 -3.81
C GLN A 106 -5.06 -9.77 -3.48
N GLU A 107 -4.02 -10.31 -2.83
CA GLU A 107 -3.99 -11.72 -2.42
C GLU A 107 -5.18 -12.08 -1.52
N ILE A 108 -5.55 -11.20 -0.58
CA ILE A 108 -6.72 -11.42 0.29
C ILE A 108 -8.02 -11.49 -0.52
N ILE A 109 -8.17 -10.63 -1.52
CA ILE A 109 -9.36 -10.60 -2.38
C ILE A 109 -9.42 -11.86 -3.24
N GLU A 110 -8.31 -12.24 -3.88
CA GLU A 110 -8.24 -13.43 -4.73
C GLU A 110 -8.54 -14.71 -3.93
N GLN A 111 -8.00 -14.82 -2.71
CA GLN A 111 -8.30 -15.93 -1.82
C GLN A 111 -9.79 -16.00 -1.47
N LYS A 112 -10.43 -14.88 -1.12
CA LYS A 112 -11.85 -14.85 -0.79
C LYS A 112 -12.73 -15.25 -1.97
N THR A 113 -12.46 -14.73 -3.16
CA THR A 113 -13.18 -15.11 -4.38
C THR A 113 -13.03 -16.61 -4.66
N SER A 114 -11.81 -17.16 -4.52
CA SER A 114 -11.57 -18.59 -4.71
C SER A 114 -12.33 -19.46 -3.68
N PHE A 115 -12.49 -19.01 -2.43
CA PHE A 115 -13.29 -19.73 -1.45
C PHE A 115 -14.79 -19.73 -1.77
N ASP A 116 -15.30 -18.62 -2.30
CA ASP A 116 -16.69 -18.55 -2.77
C ASP A 116 -16.89 -19.49 -3.97
N ASP A 117 -15.94 -19.54 -4.91
CA ASP A 117 -15.96 -20.47 -6.04
C ASP A 117 -15.90 -21.94 -5.59
N LEU A 118 -15.05 -22.26 -4.62
CA LEU A 118 -14.96 -23.61 -4.02
C LEU A 118 -16.26 -24.02 -3.34
N ARG A 119 -16.93 -23.09 -2.65
CA ARG A 119 -18.26 -23.35 -2.06
C ARG A 119 -19.30 -23.63 -3.12
N ILE A 120 -19.32 -22.86 -4.21
CA ILE A 120 -20.24 -23.08 -5.32
C ILE A 120 -20.02 -24.47 -5.93
N LEU A 121 -18.76 -24.85 -6.18
CA LEU A 121 -18.40 -26.16 -6.73
C LEU A 121 -18.79 -27.33 -5.82
N LEU A 122 -18.67 -27.19 -4.49
CA LEU A 122 -19.04 -28.25 -3.54
C LEU A 122 -20.56 -28.39 -3.35
N LEU A 123 -21.33 -27.35 -3.69
CA LEU A 123 -22.78 -27.32 -3.56
C LEU A 123 -23.51 -27.61 -4.89
N SER A 124 -22.78 -27.69 -6.01
CA SER A 124 -23.27 -28.14 -7.32
C SER A 124 -23.12 -29.65 -7.49
#